data_AF-W0C346-F1
#
_entry.id   AF-W0C346-F1
#
_cell.length_a   1.000
_cell.length_b   1.000
_cell.length_c   1.000
_cell.angle_alpha   90.00
_cell.angle_beta   90.00
_cell.angle_gamma   90.00
#
_symmetry.space_group_name_H-M   'P 1'
#
loop_
_entity.id
_entity.type
_entity.pdbx_description
1 polymer ?
#
loop_
_entity_poly.entity_id
_entity_poly.type
_entity_poly.pdbx_seq_one_letter_code
_entity_poly.pdbx_strand_id
1 'polypeptide(L)'
;DAASRVMVQPQDQQGFEQLLQKFAVEYTVVNEDLGVSLRKEQLENQSQRLMAQRSASRAISFTAFHRHAEINAYLDELAAAYPSRVSVQVAGKSYENRDIKTITISNGDGKSGKSVIFLDAGIHAREWIAHAGALYVIHQLVENFAANSALLKNFDWVILPVVNPDGYEYTHTSTRMWRKTRKPVSSSCYGTDANRNFDYHWGEVGASSYSCADTFKGETAFSEPETQLVRDLLLS
;
A
#
# COMPACT_ATOMS: atom_id res chain seq x y z
N ASP A 1 21.04 16.10 9.00
CA ASP A 1 20.11 15.47 9.96
C ASP A 1 18.68 15.64 9.51
N ALA A 2 17.93 14.54 9.40
CA ALA A 2 16.50 14.60 9.08
C ALA A 2 15.70 14.82 10.38
N ALA A 3 14.75 15.75 10.36
CA ALA A 3 13.89 15.99 11.51
C ALA A 3 12.96 14.78 11.76
N SER A 4 12.93 14.29 13.00
CA SER A 4 11.96 13.28 13.43
C SER A 4 10.55 13.88 13.50
N ARG A 5 9.54 13.11 13.07
CA ARG A 5 8.12 13.49 13.20
C ARG A 5 7.42 12.48 14.10
N VAL A 6 6.71 12.97 15.10
CA VAL A 6 5.96 12.15 16.07
C VAL A 6 4.52 12.65 16.11
N MET A 7 3.58 11.72 16.00
CA MET A 7 2.17 11.98 16.28
C MET A 7 1.92 11.71 17.77
N VAL A 8 1.37 12.69 18.48
CA VAL A 8 1.13 12.61 19.93
C VAL A 8 -0.38 12.57 20.15
N GLN A 9 -0.85 11.70 21.04
CA GLN A 9 -2.27 11.66 21.37
C GLN A 9 -2.65 12.90 22.19
N PRO A 10 -3.88 13.44 22.08
CA PRO A 10 -4.26 14.68 22.76
C PRO A 10 -4.02 14.66 24.28
N GLN A 11 -4.28 13.53 24.94
CA GLN A 11 -4.06 13.40 26.38
C GLN A 11 -2.58 13.37 26.79
N ASP A 12 -1.67 13.06 25.86
CA ASP A 12 -0.24 12.96 26.11
C ASP A 12 0.52 14.25 25.74
N GLN A 13 -0.12 15.18 25.02
CA GLN A 13 0.54 16.37 24.45
C GLN A 13 1.26 17.20 25.51
N GLN A 14 0.57 17.59 26.58
CA GLN A 14 1.15 18.44 27.62
C GLN A 14 2.38 17.78 28.28
N GLY A 15 2.28 16.48 28.58
CA GLY A 15 3.38 15.73 29.19
C GLY A 15 4.57 15.58 28.23
N PHE A 16 4.30 15.35 26.94
CA PHE A 16 5.33 15.23 25.93
C PHE A 16 6.06 16.56 25.69
N GLU A 17 5.35 17.69 25.59
CA GLU A 17 5.96 19.01 25.42
C GLU A 17 6.82 19.41 26.63
N GLN A 18 6.35 19.12 27.85
CA GLN A 18 7.15 19.32 29.07
C GLN A 18 8.43 18.47 29.06
N LEU A 19 8.36 17.24 28.55
CA LEU A 19 9.53 16.37 28.41
C LEU A 19 10.55 16.97 27.42
N LEU A 20 10.10 17.44 26.26
CA LEU A 20 10.98 18.07 25.27
C LEU A 20 11.65 19.33 25.83
N GLN A 21 10.88 20.18 26.51
CA GLN A 21 11.41 21.38 27.16
C GLN A 21 12.44 21.04 28.25
N LYS A 22 12.16 20.05 29.09
CA LYS A 22 13.07 19.61 30.17
C LYS A 22 14.43 19.17 29.63
N PHE A 23 14.46 18.53 28.46
CA PHE A 23 15.68 18.04 27.81
C PHE A 23 16.22 18.98 26.73
N ALA A 24 15.68 20.20 26.62
CA ALA A 24 16.05 21.19 25.61
C ALA A 24 16.02 20.64 24.17
N VAL A 25 15.06 19.75 23.88
CA VAL A 25 14.83 19.24 22.53
C VAL A 25 13.97 20.25 21.78
N GLU A 26 14.54 20.89 20.77
CA GLU A 26 13.80 21.82 19.92
C GLU A 26 12.72 21.09 19.11
N TYR A 27 11.53 21.69 19.03
CA TYR A 27 10.42 21.17 18.24
C TYR A 27 9.56 22.30 17.69
N THR A 28 8.80 21.95 16.64
CA THR A 28 7.77 22.81 16.06
C THR A 28 6.52 21.99 15.84
N VAL A 29 5.35 22.55 16.13
CA VAL A 29 4.07 21.91 15.81
C VAL A 29 3.81 22.03 14.30
N VAL A 30 3.72 20.89 13.61
CA VAL A 30 3.49 20.84 12.16
C VAL A 30 1.99 20.78 11.84
N ASN A 31 1.19 20.20 12.73
CA ASN A 31 -0.26 20.10 12.59
C ASN A 31 -0.88 20.10 13.99
N GLU A 32 -1.67 21.14 14.29
CA GLU A 32 -2.33 21.34 15.59
C GLU A 32 -3.42 20.31 15.87
N ASP A 33 -4.17 19.91 14.84
CA ASP A 33 -5.25 18.92 14.96
C ASP A 33 -5.29 18.02 13.73
N LEU A 34 -4.52 16.94 13.82
CA LEU A 34 -4.50 15.91 12.80
C LEU A 34 -5.88 15.23 12.66
N GLY A 35 -6.68 15.15 13.72
CA GLY A 35 -8.02 14.57 13.68
C GLY A 35 -8.96 15.34 12.75
N VAL A 36 -8.93 16.67 12.78
CA VAL A 36 -9.66 17.52 11.81
C VAL A 36 -9.17 17.29 10.39
N SER A 37 -7.85 17.24 10.21
CA SER A 37 -7.23 17.03 8.90
C SER A 37 -7.63 15.70 8.27
N LEU A 38 -7.63 14.61 9.06
CA LEU A 38 -8.02 13.28 8.61
C LEU A 38 -9.53 13.17 8.30
N ARG A 39 -10.40 13.78 9.12
CA ARG A 39 -11.84 13.84 8.83
C ARG A 39 -12.14 14.57 7.53
N LYS A 40 -11.42 15.68 7.27
CA LYS A 40 -11.51 16.41 6.02
C LYS A 40 -11.09 15.54 4.83
N GLU A 41 -9.92 14.90 4.91
CA GLU A 41 -9.43 13.97 3.86
C GLU A 41 -10.46 12.86 3.59
N GLN A 42 -11.05 12.27 4.63
CA GLN A 42 -12.03 11.20 4.49
C GLN A 42 -13.29 11.66 3.74
N LEU A 43 -13.84 12.83 4.10
CA LEU A 43 -15.04 13.38 3.46
C LEU A 43 -14.77 13.80 2.01
N GLU A 44 -13.64 14.43 1.74
CA GLU A 44 -13.22 14.83 0.39
C GLU A 44 -13.01 13.61 -0.49
N ASN A 45 -12.27 12.61 0.00
CA ASN A 45 -12.04 11.36 -0.73
C ASN A 45 -13.34 10.61 -1.02
N GLN A 46 -14.26 10.53 -0.05
CA GLN A 46 -15.56 9.89 -0.26
C GLN A 46 -16.37 10.60 -1.35
N SER A 47 -16.40 11.93 -1.32
CA SER A 47 -17.10 12.74 -2.33
C SER A 47 -16.51 12.53 -3.73
N GLN A 48 -15.17 12.58 -3.85
CA GLN A 48 -14.49 12.40 -5.13
C GLN A 48 -14.69 10.99 -5.71
N ARG A 49 -14.69 9.94 -4.87
CA ARG A 49 -15.00 8.57 -5.30
C ARG A 49 -16.42 8.43 -5.83
N LEU A 50 -17.41 8.98 -5.13
CA LEU A 50 -18.80 8.96 -5.57
C LEU A 50 -18.99 9.69 -6.91
N MET A 51 -18.28 10.80 -7.12
CA MET A 51 -18.29 11.51 -8.40
C MET A 51 -17.62 10.70 -9.52
N ALA A 52 -16.49 10.04 -9.23
CA ALA A 52 -15.80 9.19 -10.20
C ALA A 52 -16.68 8.04 -10.69
N GLN A 53 -17.37 7.35 -9.77
CA GLN A 53 -18.30 6.26 -10.10
C GLN A 53 -19.48 6.69 -10.99
N ARG A 54 -19.87 7.97 -10.96
CA ARG A 54 -20.94 8.51 -11.81
C ARG A 54 -20.49 8.83 -13.23
N SER A 55 -19.18 9.05 -13.43
CA SER A 55 -18.66 9.21 -14.78
C SER A 55 -18.66 7.83 -15.44
N ALA A 56 -19.37 7.66 -16.55
CA ALA A 56 -19.46 6.39 -17.29
C ALA A 56 -18.13 5.98 -17.99
N SER A 57 -17.02 6.54 -17.50
CA SER A 57 -15.67 6.33 -18.01
C SER A 57 -15.08 5.06 -17.38
N ARG A 58 -14.45 4.22 -18.21
CA ARG A 58 -13.67 3.04 -17.77
C ARG A 58 -12.36 3.42 -17.05
N ALA A 59 -11.99 4.71 -17.03
CA ALA A 59 -10.76 5.17 -16.43
C ALA A 59 -10.92 5.37 -14.91
N ILE A 60 -9.92 4.92 -14.16
CA ILE A 60 -9.81 5.21 -12.73
C ILE A 60 -9.53 6.71 -12.52
N SER A 61 -10.16 7.31 -11.51
CA SER A 61 -9.87 8.71 -11.17
C SER A 61 -8.58 8.83 -10.37
N PHE A 62 -7.68 9.74 -10.75
CA PHE A 62 -6.48 10.05 -9.96
C PHE A 62 -6.67 11.21 -8.97
N THR A 63 -7.91 11.67 -8.80
CA THR A 63 -8.24 12.69 -7.80
C THR A 63 -8.74 12.08 -6.50
N ALA A 64 -8.68 10.75 -6.33
CA ALA A 64 -9.20 10.06 -5.15
C ALA A 64 -8.36 8.80 -4.81
N PHE A 65 -8.44 8.36 -3.55
CA PHE A 65 -7.89 7.11 -3.05
C PHE A 65 -8.94 6.01 -3.01
N HIS A 66 -8.88 5.12 -3.99
CA HIS A 66 -9.84 4.03 -4.18
C HIS A 66 -9.71 2.92 -3.15
N ARG A 67 -10.83 2.27 -2.84
CA ARG A 67 -10.86 1.06 -2.00
C ARG A 67 -10.34 -0.14 -2.77
N HIS A 68 -9.94 -1.18 -2.04
CA HIS A 68 -9.40 -2.41 -2.59
C HIS A 68 -10.28 -3.05 -3.68
N ALA A 69 -11.61 -3.07 -3.46
CA ALA A 69 -12.54 -3.64 -4.44
C ALA A 69 -12.59 -2.84 -5.75
N GLU A 70 -12.51 -1.51 -5.68
CA GLU A 70 -12.49 -0.63 -6.87
C GLU A 70 -11.18 -0.77 -7.63
N ILE A 71 -10.05 -0.90 -6.91
CA ILE A 71 -8.75 -1.19 -7.51
C ILE A 71 -8.81 -2.52 -8.26
N ASN A 72 -9.28 -3.59 -7.62
CA ASN A 72 -9.36 -4.91 -8.26
C ASN A 72 -10.30 -4.92 -9.47
N ALA A 73 -11.42 -4.20 -9.43
CA ALA A 73 -12.31 -4.06 -10.56
C ALA A 73 -11.63 -3.35 -11.73
N TYR A 74 -10.90 -2.26 -11.48
CA TYR A 74 -10.13 -1.55 -12.50
C TYR A 74 -9.08 -2.45 -13.16
N LEU A 75 -8.35 -3.28 -12.40
CA LEU A 75 -7.39 -4.23 -12.99
C LEU A 75 -8.09 -5.22 -13.94
N ASP A 76 -9.22 -5.80 -13.50
CA ASP A 76 -9.98 -6.76 -14.32
C ASP A 76 -10.53 -6.10 -15.59
N GLU A 77 -11.00 -4.85 -15.50
CA GLU A 77 -11.47 -4.07 -16.64
C GLU A 77 -10.35 -3.82 -17.66
N LEU A 78 -9.13 -3.51 -17.21
CA LEU A 78 -7.97 -3.35 -18.09
C LEU A 78 -7.61 -4.66 -18.80
N ALA A 79 -7.63 -5.79 -18.09
CA ALA A 79 -7.37 -7.10 -18.70
C ALA A 79 -8.41 -7.45 -19.77
N ALA A 80 -9.69 -7.15 -19.52
CA ALA A 80 -10.76 -7.36 -20.48
C ALA A 80 -10.68 -6.41 -21.69
N ALA A 81 -10.29 -5.16 -21.48
CA ALA A 81 -10.18 -4.15 -22.53
C ALA A 81 -8.93 -4.31 -23.42
N TYR A 82 -7.82 -4.82 -22.86
CA TYR A 82 -6.53 -4.93 -23.53
C TYR A 82 -5.93 -6.35 -23.45
N PRO A 83 -6.64 -7.40 -23.87
CA PRO A 83 -6.26 -8.79 -23.63
C PRO A 83 -4.97 -9.23 -24.35
N SER A 84 -4.52 -8.50 -25.37
CA SER A 84 -3.24 -8.78 -26.04
C SER A 84 -2.02 -8.25 -25.28
N ARG A 85 -2.22 -7.34 -24.32
CA ARG A 85 -1.15 -6.63 -23.60
C ARG A 85 -1.21 -6.81 -22.09
N VAL A 86 -2.40 -7.05 -21.55
CA VAL A 86 -2.66 -7.07 -20.11
C VAL A 86 -3.21 -8.43 -19.69
N SER A 87 -2.66 -8.96 -18.60
CA SER A 87 -3.23 -10.10 -17.89
C SER A 87 -3.25 -9.80 -16.40
N VAL A 88 -4.28 -10.27 -15.70
CA VAL A 88 -4.45 -10.11 -14.26
C VAL A 88 -4.62 -11.47 -13.64
N GLN A 89 -3.96 -11.70 -12.51
CA GLN A 89 -4.02 -12.96 -11.78
C GLN A 89 -4.24 -12.69 -10.30
N VAL A 90 -5.05 -13.52 -9.66
CA VAL A 90 -5.08 -13.59 -8.20
C VAL A 90 -3.83 -14.35 -7.77
N ALA A 91 -2.83 -13.62 -7.29
CA ALA A 91 -1.55 -14.18 -6.88
C ALA A 91 -1.67 -14.94 -5.55
N GLY A 92 -2.56 -14.46 -4.66
CA GLY A 92 -2.81 -15.08 -3.38
C GLY A 92 -3.93 -14.40 -2.63
N LYS A 93 -4.01 -14.68 -1.33
CA LYS A 93 -4.99 -14.07 -0.43
C LYS A 93 -4.30 -13.55 0.83
N SER A 94 -4.82 -12.45 1.37
CA SER A 94 -4.43 -11.90 2.66
C SER A 94 -4.93 -12.77 3.82
N TYR A 95 -4.53 -12.39 5.05
CA TYR A 95 -5.01 -13.08 6.25
C TYR A 95 -6.54 -13.07 6.39
N GLU A 96 -7.20 -11.94 6.15
CA GLU A 96 -8.66 -11.79 6.17
C GLU A 96 -9.32 -12.22 4.85
N ASN A 97 -8.63 -13.03 4.03
CA ASN A 97 -9.13 -13.71 2.83
C ASN A 97 -9.52 -12.77 1.67
N ARG A 98 -8.85 -11.61 1.55
CA ARG A 98 -9.00 -10.71 0.37
C ARG A 98 -8.05 -11.12 -0.73
N ASP A 99 -8.52 -11.10 -1.97
CA ASP A 99 -7.68 -11.37 -3.14
C ASP A 99 -6.55 -10.35 -3.26
N ILE A 100 -5.33 -10.83 -3.45
CA ILE A 100 -4.18 -10.02 -3.79
C ILE A 100 -3.86 -10.27 -5.26
N LYS A 101 -3.98 -9.24 -6.10
CA LYS A 101 -3.86 -9.36 -7.55
C LYS A 101 -2.57 -8.75 -8.08
N THR A 102 -1.96 -9.44 -9.04
CA THR A 102 -0.92 -8.89 -9.91
C THR A 102 -1.50 -8.53 -11.26
N ILE A 103 -0.96 -7.48 -11.89
CA ILE A 103 -1.21 -7.14 -13.29
C ILE A 103 0.11 -7.23 -14.06
N THR A 104 0.12 -8.03 -15.11
CA THR A 104 1.25 -8.15 -16.05
C THR A 104 0.94 -7.37 -17.31
N ILE A 105 1.83 -6.46 -17.68
CA ILE A 105 1.69 -5.53 -18.82
C ILE A 105 2.86 -5.74 -19.77
N SER A 106 2.54 -6.03 -21.03
CA SER A 106 3.47 -6.18 -22.15
C SER A 106 3.12 -5.23 -23.30
N ASN A 107 3.97 -5.17 -24.33
CA ASN A 107 3.66 -4.47 -25.58
C ASN A 107 2.78 -5.30 -26.55
N GLY A 108 2.44 -6.55 -26.21
CA GLY A 108 1.61 -7.42 -27.04
C GLY A 108 2.26 -7.95 -28.32
N ASP A 109 3.59 -7.94 -28.41
CA ASP A 109 4.35 -8.47 -29.56
C ASP A 109 4.51 -10.00 -29.55
N GLY A 110 3.96 -10.68 -28.55
CA GLY A 110 3.99 -12.14 -28.41
C GLY A 110 5.39 -12.71 -28.09
N LYS A 111 6.40 -11.88 -27.86
CA LYS A 111 7.74 -12.36 -27.50
C LYS A 111 7.77 -12.85 -26.06
N SER A 112 8.31 -14.05 -25.87
CA SER A 112 8.62 -14.60 -24.55
C SER A 112 10.04 -14.24 -24.09
N GLY A 113 10.31 -14.41 -22.79
CA GLY A 113 11.66 -14.27 -22.22
C GLY A 113 12.15 -12.83 -22.05
N LYS A 114 11.26 -11.84 -22.02
CA LYS A 114 11.61 -10.46 -21.64
C LYS A 114 12.02 -10.39 -20.18
N SER A 115 12.88 -9.44 -19.86
CA SER A 115 13.20 -9.14 -18.46
C SER A 115 11.95 -8.57 -17.76
N VAL A 116 11.79 -8.87 -16.48
CA VAL A 116 10.63 -8.38 -15.71
C VAL A 116 11.04 -7.19 -14.87
N ILE A 117 10.22 -6.15 -14.88
CA ILE A 117 10.23 -5.10 -13.84
C ILE A 117 9.09 -5.42 -12.88
N PHE A 118 9.45 -5.76 -11.64
CA PHE A 118 8.49 -5.95 -10.56
C PHE A 118 8.30 -4.64 -9.80
N LEU A 119 7.05 -4.24 -9.59
CA LEU A 119 6.69 -3.07 -8.78
C LEU A 119 5.59 -3.46 -7.80
N ASP A 120 5.86 -3.37 -6.50
CA ASP A 120 4.82 -3.45 -5.48
C ASP A 120 4.48 -2.07 -4.91
N ALA A 121 3.31 -1.98 -4.29
CA ALA A 121 2.92 -0.83 -3.51
C ALA A 121 2.05 -1.22 -2.31
N GLY A 122 2.06 -0.34 -1.31
CA GLY A 122 1.08 -0.44 -0.23
C GLY A 122 1.37 -1.51 0.80
N ILE A 123 2.63 -1.91 0.97
CA ILE A 123 3.02 -2.83 2.06
C ILE A 123 2.66 -2.25 3.44
N HIS A 124 2.79 -0.93 3.60
CA HIS A 124 2.19 -0.22 4.73
C HIS A 124 0.87 0.41 4.33
N ALA A 125 -0.16 0.08 5.10
CA ALA A 125 -1.54 0.42 4.75
C ALA A 125 -1.81 1.93 4.65
N ARG A 126 -1.34 2.74 5.61
CA ARG A 126 -1.61 4.19 5.65
C ARG A 126 -0.97 5.00 4.52
N GLU A 127 -0.05 4.43 3.76
CA GLU A 127 0.70 5.09 2.69
C GLU A 127 -0.13 5.11 1.39
N TRP A 128 -1.32 5.72 1.45
CA TRP A 128 -2.31 5.72 0.36
C TRP A 128 -1.75 6.21 -0.99
N ILE A 129 -0.79 7.14 -0.98
CA ILE A 129 -0.15 7.64 -2.18
C ILE A 129 0.66 6.57 -2.94
N ALA A 130 1.20 5.55 -2.25
CA ALA A 130 1.93 4.47 -2.91
C ALA A 130 1.00 3.66 -3.83
N HIS A 131 -0.18 3.30 -3.33
CA HIS A 131 -1.22 2.62 -4.10
C HIS A 131 -1.64 3.46 -5.32
N ALA A 132 -1.92 4.75 -5.11
CA ALA A 132 -2.28 5.66 -6.20
C ALA A 132 -1.15 5.81 -7.23
N GLY A 133 0.11 5.83 -6.79
CA GLY A 133 1.28 5.84 -7.67
C GLY A 133 1.39 4.59 -8.53
N ALA A 134 1.19 3.40 -7.97
CA ALA A 134 1.17 2.15 -8.75
C ALA A 134 0.05 2.14 -9.79
N LEU A 135 -1.15 2.61 -9.43
CA LEU A 135 -2.27 2.76 -10.37
C LEU A 135 -1.96 3.75 -11.49
N TYR A 136 -1.23 4.84 -11.17
CA TYR A 136 -0.81 5.80 -12.18
C TYR A 136 0.19 5.18 -13.15
N VAL A 137 1.16 4.40 -12.66
CA VAL A 137 2.09 3.64 -13.52
C VAL A 137 1.32 2.69 -14.43
N ILE A 138 0.36 1.94 -13.89
CA ILE A 138 -0.51 1.05 -14.66
C ILE A 138 -1.23 1.82 -15.78
N HIS A 139 -1.88 2.94 -15.46
CA HIS A 139 -2.54 3.79 -16.45
C HIS A 139 -1.58 4.29 -17.53
N GLN A 140 -0.36 4.71 -17.16
CA GLN A 140 0.64 5.16 -18.13
C GLN A 140 1.06 4.06 -19.10
N LEU A 141 1.25 2.83 -18.62
CA LEU A 141 1.69 1.70 -19.43
C LEU A 141 0.56 1.12 -20.29
N VAL A 142 -0.67 1.10 -19.77
CA VAL A 142 -1.82 0.45 -20.44
C VAL A 142 -2.59 1.42 -21.31
N GLU A 143 -3.09 2.52 -20.74
CA GLU A 143 -4.02 3.46 -21.37
C GLU A 143 -3.28 4.58 -22.12
N ASN A 144 -2.16 5.07 -21.57
CA ASN A 144 -1.27 6.01 -22.27
C ASN A 144 -0.13 5.29 -23.03
N PHE A 145 -0.46 4.14 -23.64
CA PHE A 145 0.51 3.25 -24.27
C PHE A 145 1.34 3.91 -25.37
N ALA A 146 0.74 4.75 -26.22
CA ALA A 146 1.46 5.36 -27.34
C ALA A 146 2.68 6.18 -26.87
N ALA A 147 2.55 6.89 -25.75
CA ALA A 147 3.64 7.67 -25.16
C ALA A 147 4.69 6.80 -24.43
N ASN A 148 4.29 5.64 -23.91
CA ASN A 148 5.10 4.83 -22.99
C ASN A 148 5.53 3.46 -23.54
N SER A 149 5.13 3.09 -24.77
CA SER A 149 5.35 1.78 -25.37
C SER A 149 6.81 1.36 -25.45
N ALA A 150 7.74 2.32 -25.52
CA ALA A 150 9.17 2.07 -25.50
C ALA A 150 9.64 1.35 -24.22
N LEU A 151 8.98 1.59 -23.07
CA LEU A 151 9.26 0.92 -21.79
C LEU A 151 8.91 -0.57 -21.80
N LEU A 152 8.05 -1.00 -22.73
CA LEU A 152 7.53 -2.37 -22.85
C LEU A 152 8.21 -3.17 -23.96
N LYS A 153 9.22 -2.58 -24.62
CA LYS A 153 9.92 -3.22 -25.75
C LYS A 153 10.76 -4.41 -25.31
N ASN A 154 11.50 -4.24 -24.22
CA ASN A 154 12.43 -5.24 -23.68
C ASN A 154 12.00 -5.76 -22.30
N PHE A 155 10.96 -5.17 -21.71
CA PHE A 155 10.48 -5.52 -20.37
C PHE A 155 9.00 -5.81 -20.39
N ASP A 156 8.59 -6.77 -19.57
CA ASP A 156 7.23 -6.88 -19.09
C ASP A 156 7.17 -6.33 -17.66
N TRP A 157 6.11 -5.61 -17.33
CA TRP A 157 5.91 -5.07 -15.99
C TRP A 157 4.93 -5.95 -15.23
N VAL A 158 5.34 -6.44 -14.06
CA VAL A 158 4.47 -7.16 -13.13
C VAL A 158 4.25 -6.25 -11.92
N ILE A 159 3.02 -5.78 -11.76
CA ILE A 159 2.69 -4.78 -10.75
C ILE A 159 1.73 -5.37 -9.72
N LEU A 160 2.05 -5.16 -8.45
CA LEU A 160 1.27 -5.57 -7.28
C LEU A 160 0.82 -4.31 -6.52
N PRO A 161 -0.33 -3.69 -6.87
CA PRO A 161 -0.68 -2.35 -6.38
C PRO A 161 -1.14 -2.31 -4.92
N VAL A 162 -1.52 -3.45 -4.34
CA VAL A 162 -2.00 -3.55 -2.95
C VAL A 162 -1.42 -4.81 -2.29
N VAL A 163 -0.24 -4.68 -1.68
CA VAL A 163 0.40 -5.80 -0.95
C VAL A 163 -0.37 -6.16 0.32
N ASN A 164 -0.85 -5.16 1.07
CA ASN A 164 -1.51 -5.34 2.37
C ASN A 164 -2.98 -4.90 2.30
N PRO A 165 -3.88 -5.67 1.66
CA PRO A 165 -5.26 -5.25 1.43
C PRO A 165 -6.08 -5.16 2.73
N ASP A 166 -5.75 -5.96 3.74
CA ASP A 166 -6.47 -5.95 5.02
C ASP A 166 -6.17 -4.69 5.81
N GLY A 167 -4.88 -4.36 5.94
CA GLY A 167 -4.46 -3.11 6.55
C GLY A 167 -5.01 -1.93 5.76
N TYR A 168 -4.93 -1.97 4.42
CA TYR A 168 -5.45 -0.89 3.57
C TYR A 168 -6.94 -0.66 3.81
N GLU A 169 -7.79 -1.69 3.77
CA GLU A 169 -9.23 -1.53 4.06
C GLU A 169 -9.50 -1.06 5.50
N TYR A 170 -8.68 -1.48 6.46
CA TYR A 170 -8.79 -1.02 7.84
C TYR A 170 -8.49 0.49 7.97
N THR A 171 -7.61 1.04 7.13
CA THR A 171 -7.37 2.50 7.11
C THR A 171 -8.53 3.30 6.52
N HIS A 172 -9.36 2.69 5.67
CA HIS A 172 -10.56 3.33 5.11
C HIS A 172 -11.76 3.30 6.07
N THR A 173 -11.83 2.29 6.95
CA THR A 173 -13.03 1.97 7.73
C THR A 173 -12.88 2.15 9.24
N SER A 174 -11.65 2.22 9.74
CA SER A 174 -11.34 2.31 11.17
C SER A 174 -10.18 3.26 11.41
N THR A 175 -8.95 2.76 11.49
CA THR A 175 -7.79 3.56 11.92
C THR A 175 -6.98 4.01 10.71
N ARG A 176 -7.18 5.25 10.27
CA ARG A 176 -6.48 5.84 9.12
C ARG A 176 -4.95 5.79 9.20
N MET A 177 -4.41 5.81 10.42
CA MET A 177 -2.97 5.73 10.69
C MET A 177 -2.43 4.30 10.85
N TRP A 178 -3.24 3.27 10.58
CA TRP A 178 -2.81 1.87 10.64
C TRP A 178 -1.74 1.55 9.60
N ARG A 179 -0.69 0.85 10.04
CA ARG A 179 0.50 0.54 9.21
C ARG A 179 0.59 -0.94 8.82
N LYS A 180 0.33 -1.82 9.80
CA LYS A 180 0.66 -3.25 9.78
C LYS A 180 -0.33 -4.10 8.97
N THR A 181 -0.06 -5.40 8.86
CA THR A 181 -1.05 -6.40 8.46
C THR A 181 -2.19 -6.50 9.49
N ARG A 182 -3.13 -7.44 9.32
CA ARG A 182 -4.28 -7.63 10.24
C ARG A 182 -4.35 -8.98 10.93
N LYS A 183 -3.36 -9.85 10.74
CA LYS A 183 -3.23 -11.12 11.48
C LYS A 183 -3.20 -10.87 13.00
N PRO A 184 -4.12 -11.43 13.80
CA PRO A 184 -4.06 -11.35 15.25
C PRO A 184 -2.78 -11.99 15.80
N VAL A 185 -2.12 -11.31 16.74
CA VAL A 185 -0.88 -11.80 17.39
C VAL A 185 -1.15 -12.14 18.86
N SER A 186 -2.02 -11.38 19.52
CA SER A 186 -2.45 -11.61 20.90
C SER A 186 -3.90 -11.12 21.09
N SER A 187 -4.42 -11.18 22.31
CA SER A 187 -5.78 -10.71 22.62
C SER A 187 -6.00 -9.21 22.35
N SER A 188 -4.95 -8.39 22.40
CA SER A 188 -5.04 -6.94 22.25
C SER A 188 -4.26 -6.38 21.05
N CYS A 189 -3.34 -7.15 20.46
CA CYS A 189 -2.42 -6.64 19.44
C CYS A 189 -2.51 -7.44 18.14
N TYR A 190 -2.67 -6.69 17.06
CA TYR A 190 -2.89 -7.18 15.71
C TYR A 190 -1.78 -6.68 14.78
N GLY A 191 -1.47 -7.52 13.80
CA GLY A 191 -0.62 -7.18 12.69
C GLY A 191 0.87 -7.23 12.99
N THR A 192 1.60 -7.49 11.93
CA THR A 192 3.06 -7.43 11.82
C THR A 192 3.42 -6.29 10.88
N ASP A 193 4.55 -5.62 11.14
CA ASP A 193 5.14 -4.73 10.13
C ASP A 193 5.67 -5.60 8.99
N ALA A 194 4.92 -5.66 7.88
CA ALA A 194 5.26 -6.48 6.74
C ALA A 194 6.66 -6.15 6.18
N ASN A 195 7.13 -4.91 6.29
CA ASN A 195 8.49 -4.52 5.89
C ASN A 195 9.55 -4.72 6.98
N ARG A 196 9.24 -5.53 8.00
CA ARG A 196 10.18 -6.11 8.98
C ARG A 196 10.08 -7.64 9.03
N ASN A 197 9.26 -8.24 8.17
CA ASN A 197 8.95 -9.66 8.21
C ASN A 197 9.69 -10.47 7.14
N PHE A 198 10.50 -9.86 6.28
CA PHE A 198 11.33 -10.58 5.30
C PHE A 198 12.53 -11.27 5.96
N ASP A 199 13.00 -12.38 5.39
CA ASP A 199 14.18 -13.13 5.86
C ASP A 199 15.52 -12.52 5.40
N TYR A 200 15.67 -11.21 5.64
CA TYR A 200 16.91 -10.49 5.40
C TYR A 200 17.28 -9.73 6.66
N HIS A 201 18.33 -10.18 7.36
CA HIS A 201 18.72 -9.63 8.67
C HIS A 201 17.53 -9.55 9.65
N TRP A 202 16.69 -10.59 9.65
CA TRP A 202 15.41 -10.56 10.33
C TRP A 202 15.55 -10.45 11.85
N GLY A 203 14.92 -9.41 12.42
CA GLY A 203 14.93 -9.17 13.86
C GLY A 203 16.21 -8.57 14.41
N GLU A 204 17.06 -8.02 13.54
CA GLU A 204 18.17 -7.15 13.94
C GLU A 204 17.67 -5.73 14.29
N VAL A 205 18.57 -4.74 14.26
CA VAL A 205 18.29 -3.35 14.64
C VAL A 205 17.18 -2.75 13.75
N GLY A 206 16.24 -2.04 14.38
CA GLY A 206 15.16 -1.34 13.68
C GLY A 206 13.85 -2.13 13.57
N ALA A 207 13.78 -3.31 14.18
CA ALA A 207 12.56 -4.12 14.32
C ALA A 207 12.26 -4.39 15.81
N SER A 208 10.98 -4.51 16.16
CA SER A 208 10.56 -4.77 17.54
C SER A 208 10.07 -6.20 17.73
N SER A 209 10.40 -6.80 18.87
CA SER A 209 9.80 -8.07 19.32
C SER A 209 8.51 -7.87 20.14
N TYR A 210 8.12 -6.62 20.43
CA TYR A 210 6.87 -6.30 21.12
C TYR A 210 5.71 -6.26 20.13
N SER A 211 4.73 -7.16 20.29
CA SER A 211 3.63 -7.38 19.34
C SER A 211 2.77 -6.14 19.06
N CYS A 212 2.67 -5.22 20.02
CA CYS A 212 1.88 -4.01 19.88
C CYS A 212 2.64 -2.85 19.23
N ALA A 213 3.95 -3.01 18.98
CA ALA A 213 4.73 -2.00 18.29
C ALA A 213 4.31 -1.89 16.82
N ASP A 214 4.39 -0.68 16.26
CA ASP A 214 4.20 -0.40 14.84
C ASP A 214 5.26 -1.09 13.96
N THR A 215 6.42 -1.42 14.54
CA THR A 215 7.56 -2.10 13.90
C THR A 215 7.71 -3.54 14.36
N PHE A 216 6.64 -4.17 14.86
CA PHE A 216 6.67 -5.57 15.27
C PHE A 216 7.09 -6.45 14.09
N LYS A 217 8.15 -7.25 14.28
CA LYS A 217 8.79 -8.03 13.19
C LYS A 217 8.05 -9.30 12.77
N GLY A 218 7.05 -9.72 13.54
CA GLY A 218 6.38 -11.00 13.40
C GLY A 218 6.97 -12.08 14.32
N GLU A 219 6.33 -13.25 14.35
CA GLU A 219 6.75 -14.38 15.18
C GLU A 219 7.98 -15.09 14.59
N THR A 220 8.05 -15.15 13.25
CA THR A 220 9.17 -15.67 12.46
C THR A 220 9.32 -14.82 11.19
N ALA A 221 10.45 -14.94 10.49
CA ALA A 221 10.54 -14.44 9.13
C ALA A 221 9.45 -15.09 8.27
N PHE A 222 8.86 -14.30 7.38
CA PHE A 222 7.73 -14.64 6.53
C PHE A 222 6.56 -15.25 7.31
N SER A 223 6.21 -14.72 8.49
CA SER A 223 5.04 -15.16 9.25
C SER A 223 3.70 -14.64 8.68
N GLU A 224 3.75 -13.63 7.82
CA GLU A 224 2.58 -13.01 7.19
C GLU A 224 2.33 -13.56 5.78
N PRO A 225 1.08 -13.97 5.45
CA PRO A 225 0.77 -14.50 4.12
C PRO A 225 1.05 -13.48 3.01
N GLU A 226 0.89 -12.18 3.27
CA GLU A 226 1.20 -11.11 2.32
C GLU A 226 2.70 -11.08 1.96
N THR A 227 3.58 -11.31 2.94
CA THR A 227 5.03 -11.31 2.68
C THR A 227 5.53 -12.62 2.08
N GLN A 228 4.91 -13.75 2.45
CA GLN A 228 5.14 -15.04 1.78
C GLN A 228 4.77 -14.93 0.30
N LEU A 229 3.64 -14.29 -0.01
CA LEU A 229 3.21 -14.07 -1.38
C LEU A 229 4.23 -13.26 -2.20
N VAL A 230 4.75 -12.15 -1.65
CA VAL A 230 5.77 -11.35 -2.33
C VAL A 230 7.05 -12.17 -2.57
N ARG A 231 7.50 -12.95 -1.59
CA ARG A 231 8.63 -13.87 -1.75
C ARG A 231 8.40 -14.86 -2.89
N ASP A 232 7.24 -15.51 -2.89
CA ASP A 232 6.93 -16.57 -3.85
C ASP A 232 6.80 -16.02 -5.27
N LEU A 233 6.28 -14.80 -5.44
CA LEU A 233 6.24 -14.09 -6.72
C LEU A 233 7.64 -13.73 -7.26
N LEU A 234 8.61 -13.48 -6.38
CA LEU A 234 9.98 -13.15 -6.80
C LEU A 234 10.84 -14.39 -7.09
N LEU A 235 10.43 -15.56 -6.60
CA LEU A 235 11.13 -16.84 -6.81
C LEU A 235 10.57 -17.66 -7.98
N SER A 236 9.42 -17.27 -8.53
CA SER A 236 8.79 -17.93 -9.70
C SER A 236 9.44 -17.52 -11.01
#